data_AF-A0A9E3W2X9-F1
#
_entry.id   AF-A0A9E3W2X9-F1
#
_cell.length_a   1.000
_cell.length_b   1.000
_cell.length_c   1.000
_cell.angle_alpha   90.00
_cell.angle_beta   90.00
_cell.angle_gamma   90.00
#
_symmetry.space_group_name_H-M   'P 1'
#
loop_
_entity.id
_entity.type
_entity.pdbx_description
1 polymer ?
#
loop_
_entity_poly.entity_id
_entity_poly.type
_entity_poly.pdbx_seq_one_letter_code
_entity_poly.pdbx_strand_id
1 'polypeptide(L)' 'KMDGFTATREIRKTIKKDQLPIVAMTANAMKGDKERCLAVGMNDYLSKPLNPTELYGILENWLLKK' A
#
# COMPACT_ATOMS: atom_id res chain seq x y z
N LYS A 1 -1.94 -2.76 20.29
CA LYS A 1 -2.17 -3.40 18.97
C LYS A 1 -1.91 -2.34 17.90
N MET A 2 -1.00 -2.58 16.95
CA MET A 2 -0.61 -1.60 15.91
C MET A 2 -1.42 -1.82 14.64
N ASP A 3 -1.85 -0.73 13.98
CA ASP A 3 -2.56 -0.78 12.70
C ASP A 3 -1.62 -0.53 11.50
N GLY A 4 -2.13 -0.72 10.28
CA GLY A 4 -1.33 -0.56 9.06
C GLY A 4 -0.84 0.87 8.82
N PHE A 5 -1.61 1.88 9.24
CA PHE A 5 -1.21 3.29 9.14
C PHE A 5 -0.01 3.60 10.04
N THR A 6 -0.05 3.14 11.29
CA THR A 6 1.05 3.31 12.25
C THR A 6 2.26 2.52 11.83
N ALA A 7 2.10 1.27 11.40
CA ALA A 7 3.19 0.45 10.86
C ALA A 7 3.89 1.14 9.67
N THR A 8 3.11 1.72 8.74
CA THR A 8 3.66 2.47 7.60
C THR A 8 4.47 3.67 8.05
N ARG A 9 3.94 4.47 9.00
CA ARG A 9 4.66 5.63 9.53
C ARG A 9 5.99 5.23 10.16
N GLU A 10 6.01 4.14 10.95
CA GLU A 10 7.25 3.64 11.56
C GLU A 10 8.26 3.17 10.50
N ILE A 11 7.82 2.40 9.50
CA ILE A 11 8.70 1.96 8.40
C ILE A 11 9.28 3.16 7.64
N ARG A 12 8.47 4.21 7.41
CA ARG A 12 8.89 5.40 6.67
C ARG A 12 9.84 6.32 7.43
N LYS A 13 10.08 6.08 8.72
CA LYS A 13 11.17 6.75 9.46
C LYS A 13 12.55 6.30 8.99
N THR A 14 12.67 5.09 8.44
CA THR A 14 13.96 4.48 8.08
C THR A 14 14.08 4.09 6.61
N ILE A 15 12.98 3.69 5.96
CA ILE A 15 12.99 3.19 4.58
C ILE A 15 12.10 4.06 3.69
N LYS A 16 12.68 4.61 2.62
CA LYS A 16 11.98 5.50 1.68
C LYS A 16 10.99 4.75 0.78
N LYS A 17 10.07 5.51 0.16
CA LYS A 17 8.98 4.97 -0.69
C LYS A 17 9.47 4.19 -1.90
N ASP A 18 10.58 4.62 -2.48
CA ASP A 18 11.25 4.04 -3.65
C ASP A 18 12.05 2.77 -3.32
N GLN A 19 12.44 2.59 -2.06
CA GLN A 19 13.23 1.44 -1.62
C GLN A 19 12.37 0.25 -1.16
N LEU A 20 11.19 0.54 -0.57
CA LEU A 20 10.27 -0.50 -0.11
C LEU A 20 8.83 -0.10 -0.44
N PRO A 21 8.23 -0.70 -1.47
CA PRO A 21 6.82 -0.52 -1.79
C PRO A 21 5.92 -1.05 -0.66
N ILE A 22 4.96 -0.24 -0.20
CA ILE A 22 3.94 -0.65 0.76
C ILE A 22 2.57 -0.52 0.10
N VAL A 23 1.83 -1.62 0.03
CA VAL A 23 0.49 -1.68 -0.57
C VAL A 23 -0.54 -1.91 0.53
N ALA A 24 -1.51 -1.01 0.64
CA ALA A 24 -2.60 -1.14 1.59
C ALA A 24 -3.57 -2.24 1.17
N MET A 25 -4.13 -3.01 2.11
CA MET A 25 -5.27 -3.90 1.84
C MET A 25 -6.48 -3.41 2.62
N THR A 26 -7.48 -2.84 1.94
CA THR A 26 -8.64 -2.20 2.57
C THR A 26 -9.92 -3.00 2.37
N ALA A 27 -10.77 -3.09 3.40
CA ALA A 27 -12.12 -3.64 3.26
C ALA A 27 -13.11 -2.62 2.65
N ASN A 28 -12.77 -1.33 2.68
CA ASN A 28 -13.54 -0.26 2.08
C ASN A 28 -12.70 0.43 1.01
N ALA A 29 -13.12 0.34 -0.24
CA ALA A 29 -12.50 1.06 -1.36
C ALA A 29 -13.17 2.42 -1.58
N MET A 30 -13.48 3.14 -0.50
CA MET A 30 -14.17 4.43 -0.61
C MET A 30 -13.20 5.52 -1.09
N LYS A 31 -13.73 6.46 -1.88
CA LYS A 31 -13.05 7.69 -2.31
C LYS A 31 -12.65 8.47 -1.05
N GLY A 32 -11.39 8.43 -0.65
CA GLY A 32 -10.89 8.93 0.64
C GLY A 32 -9.91 7.99 1.33
N ASP A 33 -10.11 6.67 1.22
CA ASP A 33 -9.20 5.68 1.82
C ASP A 33 -7.87 5.60 1.07
N LYS A 34 -7.91 5.77 -0.26
CA LYS A 34 -6.71 5.89 -1.09
C LYS A 34 -5.85 7.06 -0.64
N GLU A 35 -6.45 8.25 -0.54
CA GLU A 35 -5.76 9.49 -0.17
C GLU A 35 -5.12 9.37 1.22
N ARG A 36 -5.83 8.77 2.18
CA ARG A 36 -5.30 8.48 3.52
C ARG A 36 -4.11 7.53 3.50
N CYS A 37 -4.19 6.45 2.72
CA CYS A 37 -3.08 5.49 2.58
C CYS A 37 -1.83 6.16 1.97
N LEU A 38 -2.01 6.95 0.91
CA LEU A 38 -0.91 7.66 0.26
C LEU A 38 -0.27 8.72 1.17
N ALA A 39 -1.09 9.42 1.96
CA ALA A 39 -0.65 10.46 2.89
C ALA A 39 0.25 9.93 4.01
N VAL A 40 0.01 8.70 4.51
CA VAL A 40 0.87 8.09 5.54
C VAL A 40 2.15 7.45 4.99
N GLY A 41 2.30 7.40 3.67
CA GLY A 41 3.51 6.93 3.04
C GLY A 41 3.38 5.60 2.29
N MET A 42 2.17 5.06 2.09
CA MET A 42 1.96 3.89 1.24
C MET A 42 2.13 4.26 -0.24
N ASN A 43 2.38 3.25 -1.05
CA ASN A 43 2.65 3.34 -2.48
C ASN A 43 1.38 3.05 -3.30
N ASP A 44 0.59 2.09 -2.85
CA ASP A 44 -0.62 1.66 -3.54
C ASP A 44 -1.64 1.08 -2.56
N TYR A 45 -2.78 0.63 -3.08
CA TYR A 45 -3.82 -0.01 -2.30
C TYR A 45 -4.56 -1.06 -3.12
N LEU A 46 -5.15 -2.02 -2.43
CA LEU A 46 -5.95 -3.09 -2.99
C LEU A 46 -7.18 -3.32 -2.11
N SER A 47 -8.33 -3.51 -2.73
CA SER A 47 -9.58 -3.78 -2.02
C SER A 47 -9.68 -5.25 -1.59
N LYS A 48 -10.47 -5.50 -0.55
CA LYS A 48 -10.90 -6.84 -0.15
C LYS A 48 -12.35 -7.05 -0.60
N PRO A 49 -12.74 -8.26 -1.03
CA PRO A 49 -11.89 -9.45 -1.19
C PRO A 49 -10.84 -9.28 -2.30
N LEU A 50 -9.69 -9.91 -2.12
CA LEU A 50 -8.54 -9.71 -3.01
C LEU A 50 -8.81 -10.30 -4.40
N ASN A 51 -8.70 -9.46 -5.43
CA ASN A 51 -8.74 -9.90 -6.82
C ASN A 51 -7.31 -10.31 -7.26
N PRO A 52 -7.07 -11.57 -7.65
CA PRO A 52 -5.75 -12.03 -8.07
C PRO A 52 -5.17 -11.22 -9.24
N THR A 53 -5.99 -10.85 -10.24
CA THR A 53 -5.54 -10.08 -11.40
C THR A 53 -5.02 -8.71 -11.00
N GLU A 54 -5.71 -8.03 -10.08
CA GLU A 54 -5.26 -6.72 -9.56
C GLU A 54 -3.98 -6.87 -8.73
N LEU A 55 -3.90 -7.90 -7.88
CA LEU A 55 -2.69 -8.18 -7.11
C LEU A 55 -1.48 -8.42 -8.03
N TYR A 56 -1.61 -9.26 -9.07
CA TYR A 56 -0.53 -9.51 -10.01
C TYR A 56 -0.10 -8.23 -10.71
N GLY A 57 -1.03 -7.38 -11.16
CA GLY A 57 -0.68 -6.09 -11.77
C GLY A 57 0.09 -5.17 -10.83
N ILE A 58 -0.27 -5.12 -9.54
CA ILE A 58 0.49 -4.38 -8.53
C ILE A 58 1.89 -4.97 -8.35
N LEU A 59 2.01 -6.29 -8.22
CA LEU A 59 3.30 -6.97 -8.04
C LEU A 59 4.21 -6.75 -9.25
N GLU A 60 3.71 -6.86 -10.47
CA GLU A 60 4.47 -6.56 -11.69
C GLU A 60 4.97 -5.10 -11.69
N ASN A 61 4.13 -4.15 -11.30
CA ASN A 61 4.50 -2.73 -11.24
C ASN A 61 5.61 -2.44 -10.23
N TRP A 62 5.63 -3.11 -9.08
CA TRP A 62 6.55 -2.79 -7.98
C TRP A 62 7.76 -3.73 -7.87
N LEU A 63 7.70 -4.95 -8.42
CA LEU A 63 8.80 -5.92 -8.35
C LEU A 63 9.59 -6.05 -9.66
N LEU A 64 8.96 -5.85 -10.82
CA LEU A 64 9.57 -6.14 -12.11
C LEU A 64 10.02 -4.90 -12.89
N LYS A 65 9.51 -3.72 -12.56
CA LYS A 65 9.99 -2.46 -13.14
C LYS A 65 11.25 -1.99 -12.39
N LYS A 66 12.42 -2.20 -13.00
CA LYS A 66 13.67 -1.52 -12.66
C LYS A 66 13.84 -0.29 -13.54
#